data_AF-A0A8S3TR30-F1
#
_entry.id   AF-A0A8S3TR30-F1
#
_cell.length_a   1.000
_cell.length_b   1.000
_cell.length_c   1.000
_cell.angle_alpha   90.00
_cell.angle_beta   90.00
_cell.angle_gamma   90.00
#
_symmetry.space_group_name_H-M   'P 1'
#
loop_
_entity.id
_entity.type
_entity.pdbx_description
1 polymer ?
#
loop_
_entity_poly.entity_id
_entity_poly.type
_entity_poly.pdbx_seq_one_letter_code
_entity_poly.pdbx_strand_id
1 'polypeptide(L)'
;MVIDAGGGTVDITIHEVVDEQNIREIYAANGGPWGGNNINKAFIDFLNELFGVETFEEFQRKCVDDCIDIIREFETKKQTMKIDDSNAVIRVPIGLTELFKMHNKDTYTDVSSRIKSLKKYESQVEIKKDKLILKGDLFFKFFIPTVDKIVRHVDGLLKENENIDSILLIGGFADSDYLQNRIKTHFKSTRIIIPDDASLSVLKGAVIFGHDSRIVSSRVLKCSYGIECSNDFIEGVHDKSKLYTNPLGIVKCRHVFGIIAKMGQSVERSCASKERYLLVDEPHIERAEIAIYVSTIYENPKYITDEGCRKIGYFVTRLKGDKDSVRRKLYFSLKFGETEVKVLCRQDGSTEISEKLLDLLGEDEHTAISANT
;
A
#
# COMPACT_ATOMS: atom_id res chain seq x y z
N MET A 1 -5.54 5.07 15.97
CA MET A 1 -5.18 4.09 14.91
C MET A 1 -6.33 3.99 13.93
N VAL A 2 -6.06 3.97 12.63
CA VAL A 2 -7.03 3.73 11.56
C VAL A 2 -6.70 2.41 10.89
N ILE A 3 -7.69 1.54 10.73
CA ILE A 3 -7.61 0.28 10.01
C ILE A 3 -8.53 0.40 8.80
N ASP A 4 -7.94 0.57 7.62
CA ASP A 4 -8.65 0.50 6.33
C ASP A 4 -8.63 -0.94 5.83
N ALA A 5 -9.73 -1.65 6.08
CA ALA A 5 -9.94 -3.01 5.62
C ALA A 5 -10.63 -3.01 4.25
N GLY A 6 -9.82 -3.05 3.20
CA GLY A 6 -10.27 -3.09 1.82
C GLY A 6 -10.55 -4.50 1.28
N GLY A 7 -10.81 -4.58 -0.03
CA GLY A 7 -10.98 -5.84 -0.74
C GLY A 7 -9.66 -6.60 -0.90
N GLY A 8 -8.60 -5.94 -1.37
CA GLY A 8 -7.29 -6.58 -1.58
C GLY A 8 -6.37 -6.52 -0.37
N THR A 9 -6.24 -5.32 0.22
CA THR A 9 -5.29 -5.02 1.28
C THR A 9 -6.01 -4.59 2.55
N VAL A 10 -5.27 -4.66 3.65
CA VAL A 10 -5.59 -3.96 4.89
C VAL A 10 -4.45 -3.01 5.17
N ASP A 11 -4.76 -1.72 5.24
CA ASP A 11 -3.81 -0.65 5.47
C ASP A 11 -4.08 -0.03 6.85
N ILE A 12 -3.04 0.10 7.66
CA ILE A 12 -3.12 0.55 9.05
C ILE A 12 -2.21 1.76 9.21
N THR A 13 -2.71 2.79 9.87
CA THR A 13 -1.98 4.03 10.17
C THR A 13 -2.26 4.46 11.60
N ILE A 14 -1.29 5.15 12.22
CA ILE A 14 -1.48 5.73 13.55
C ILE A 14 -1.34 7.24 13.43
N HIS A 15 -2.41 7.91 13.83
CA HIS A 15 -2.51 9.36 13.81
C HIS A 15 -2.71 9.88 15.23
N GLU A 16 -2.09 11.02 15.50
CA GLU A 16 -2.38 11.88 16.64
C GLU A 16 -3.31 13.01 16.16
N VAL A 17 -4.41 13.23 16.89
CA VAL A 17 -5.29 14.38 16.68
C VAL A 17 -4.72 15.53 17.50
N VAL A 18 -4.19 16.56 16.83
CA VAL A 18 -3.53 17.70 17.49
C VAL A 18 -4.55 18.70 18.00
N ASP A 19 -5.56 18.97 17.18
CA ASP A 19 -6.72 19.82 17.48
C ASP A 19 -7.93 19.37 16.63
N GLU A 20 -9.03 20.12 16.69
CA GLU A 20 -10.28 19.79 15.97
C GLU A 20 -10.14 19.71 14.44
N GLN A 21 -9.09 20.28 13.86
CA GLN A 21 -8.91 20.39 12.41
C GLN A 21 -7.63 19.71 11.90
N ASN A 22 -6.67 19.41 12.78
CA ASN A 22 -5.35 18.95 12.38
C ASN A 22 -5.00 17.57 12.92
N ILE A 23 -4.48 16.73 12.03
CA ILE A 23 -3.91 15.41 12.36
C ILE A 23 -2.44 15.33 11.98
N ARG A 24 -1.69 14.51 12.72
CA ARG A 24 -0.29 14.14 12.44
C ARG A 24 -0.18 12.62 12.36
N GLU A 25 0.43 12.12 11.29
CA GLU A 25 0.85 10.72 11.24
C GLU A 25 2.07 10.55 12.16
N ILE A 26 2.00 9.60 13.08
CA ILE A 26 3.08 9.33 14.06
C ILE A 26 3.75 7.98 13.83
N TYR A 27 3.13 7.11 13.04
CA TYR A 27 3.68 5.81 12.67
C TYR A 27 3.45 5.57 11.19
N ALA A 28 4.49 5.12 10.48
CA ALA A 28 4.41 4.86 9.06
C ALA A 28 3.32 3.83 8.75
N ALA A 29 2.52 4.12 7.73
CA ALA A 29 1.50 3.19 7.26
C ALA A 29 2.08 1.78 7.03
N ASN A 30 1.41 0.78 7.58
CA ASN A 30 1.75 -0.62 7.47
C ASN A 30 0.51 -1.44 7.10
N GLY A 31 0.67 -2.72 6.77
CA GLY A 31 -0.47 -3.49 6.27
C GLY A 31 -0.06 -4.79 5.61
N GLY A 32 -1.04 -5.44 4.98
CA GLY A 32 -0.79 -6.67 4.27
C GLY A 32 -1.93 -7.09 3.35
N PRO A 33 -1.71 -8.12 2.52
CA PRO A 33 -2.69 -8.64 1.57
C PRO A 33 -3.72 -9.53 2.30
N TRP A 34 -4.40 -8.96 3.29
CA TRP A 34 -5.38 -9.63 4.15
C TRP A 34 -6.79 -9.06 3.99
N GLY A 35 -7.09 -8.51 2.81
CA GLY A 35 -8.41 -7.94 2.52
C GLY A 35 -9.49 -9.02 2.30
N GLY A 36 -10.72 -8.54 2.11
CA GLY A 36 -11.92 -9.39 1.93
C GLY A 36 -11.87 -10.35 0.73
N ASN A 37 -10.99 -10.13 -0.26
CA ASN A 37 -10.81 -11.00 -1.42
C ASN A 37 -10.27 -12.38 -1.04
N ASN A 38 -9.53 -12.49 0.07
CA ASN A 38 -9.08 -13.79 0.57
C ASN A 38 -10.24 -14.68 1.01
N ILE A 39 -11.35 -14.07 1.47
CA ILE A 39 -12.57 -14.79 1.85
C ILE A 39 -13.30 -15.29 0.60
N ASN A 40 -13.32 -14.48 -0.47
CA ASN A 40 -13.85 -14.91 -1.76
C ASN A 40 -13.06 -16.09 -2.31
N LYS A 41 -11.74 -16.04 -2.19
CA LYS A 41 -10.87 -17.14 -2.60
C LYS A 41 -11.22 -18.41 -1.81
N ALA A 42 -11.38 -18.33 -0.50
CA ALA A 42 -11.79 -19.47 0.31
C ALA A 42 -13.16 -20.03 -0.09
N PHE A 43 -14.10 -19.17 -0.50
CA PHE A 43 -15.39 -19.60 -1.05
C PHE A 43 -15.25 -20.27 -2.42
N ILE A 44 -14.42 -19.74 -3.32
CA ILE A 44 -14.12 -20.36 -4.63
C ILE A 44 -13.46 -21.73 -4.43
N ASP A 45 -12.51 -21.85 -3.52
CA ASP A 45 -11.87 -23.13 -3.16
C ASP A 45 -12.92 -24.12 -2.65
N PHE A 46 -13.87 -23.66 -1.83
CA PHE A 46 -15.01 -24.48 -1.40
C PHE A 46 -15.90 -24.93 -2.57
N LEU A 47 -16.24 -24.06 -3.52
CA LEU A 47 -17.00 -24.42 -4.72
C LEU A 47 -16.25 -25.45 -5.58
N ASN A 48 -14.94 -25.28 -5.76
CA ASN A 48 -14.08 -26.22 -6.47
C ASN A 48 -14.09 -27.62 -5.83
N GLU A 49 -14.04 -27.70 -4.50
CA GLU A 49 -14.12 -28.99 -3.81
C GLU A 49 -15.51 -29.65 -3.93
N LEU A 50 -16.55 -28.82 -3.91
CA LEU A 50 -17.93 -29.26 -3.95
C LEU A 50 -18.33 -29.78 -5.34
N PHE A 51 -18.07 -28.99 -6.38
CA PHE A 51 -18.47 -29.29 -7.76
C PHE A 51 -17.37 -29.99 -8.59
N GLY A 52 -16.13 -30.00 -8.09
CA GLY A 52 -14.96 -30.45 -8.83
C GLY A 52 -14.32 -29.31 -9.63
N VAL A 53 -12.98 -29.28 -9.63
CA VAL A 53 -12.18 -28.23 -10.28
C VAL A 53 -12.52 -28.11 -11.77
N GLU A 54 -12.52 -29.23 -12.51
CA GLU A 54 -12.82 -29.24 -13.95
C GLU A 54 -14.23 -28.71 -14.25
N THR A 55 -15.23 -29.13 -13.48
CA THR A 55 -16.61 -28.64 -13.61
C THR A 55 -16.69 -27.13 -13.40
N PHE A 56 -16.04 -26.62 -12.34
CA PHE A 56 -16.15 -25.21 -11.97
C PHE A 56 -15.34 -24.31 -12.92
N GLU A 57 -14.16 -24.74 -13.36
CA GLU A 57 -13.38 -24.04 -14.38
C GLU A 57 -14.12 -23.99 -15.73
N GLU A 58 -14.81 -25.08 -16.11
CA GLU A 58 -15.66 -25.06 -17.29
C GLU A 58 -16.83 -24.09 -17.15
N PHE A 59 -17.49 -24.08 -15.99
CA PHE A 59 -18.56 -23.14 -15.68
C PHE A 59 -18.07 -21.68 -15.76
N GLN A 60 -16.89 -21.37 -15.21
CA GLN A 60 -16.28 -20.04 -15.29
C GLN A 60 -16.02 -19.59 -16.73
N ARG A 61 -15.68 -20.51 -17.64
CA ARG A 61 -15.42 -20.19 -19.05
C ARG A 61 -16.69 -20.08 -19.89
N LYS A 62 -17.68 -20.96 -19.67
CA LYS A 62 -18.88 -21.07 -20.51
C LYS A 62 -20.06 -20.21 -20.02
N CYS A 63 -20.13 -19.94 -18.72
CA CYS A 63 -21.26 -19.29 -18.07
C CYS A 63 -20.78 -18.09 -17.24
N VAL A 64 -20.12 -17.13 -17.89
CA VAL A 64 -19.46 -15.99 -17.21
C VAL A 64 -20.46 -15.16 -16.39
N ASP A 65 -21.62 -14.85 -16.94
CA ASP A 65 -22.66 -14.05 -16.25
C ASP A 65 -23.17 -14.76 -14.99
N ASP A 66 -23.49 -16.05 -15.10
CA ASP A 66 -23.89 -16.89 -13.97
C ASP A 66 -22.79 -16.98 -12.90
N CYS A 67 -21.52 -17.05 -13.34
CA CYS A 67 -20.38 -17.04 -12.42
C CYS A 67 -20.26 -15.71 -11.68
N ILE A 68 -20.52 -14.58 -12.33
CA ILE A 68 -20.55 -13.27 -11.66
C ILE A 68 -21.68 -13.24 -10.64
N ASP A 69 -22.84 -13.79 -10.96
CA ASP A 69 -24.01 -13.79 -10.07
C ASP A 69 -23.77 -14.58 -8.77
N ILE A 70 -23.23 -15.81 -8.83
CA ILE A 70 -22.92 -16.57 -7.61
C ILE A 70 -21.88 -15.87 -6.72
N ILE A 71 -20.90 -15.20 -7.34
CA ILE A 71 -19.88 -14.43 -6.60
C ILE A 71 -20.50 -13.19 -5.95
N ARG A 72 -21.39 -12.47 -6.65
CA ARG A 72 -22.13 -11.32 -6.10
C ARG A 72 -23.06 -11.69 -4.96
N GLU A 73 -23.74 -12.84 -5.07
CA GLU A 73 -24.57 -13.38 -3.99
C GLU A 73 -23.72 -13.67 -2.74
N PHE A 74 -22.56 -14.30 -2.91
CA PHE A 74 -21.63 -14.53 -1.81
C PHE A 74 -21.10 -13.22 -1.20
N GLU A 75 -20.71 -12.25 -2.03
CA GLU A 75 -20.26 -10.93 -1.58
C GLU A 75 -21.30 -10.23 -0.72
N THR A 76 -22.55 -10.24 -1.18
CA THR A 76 -23.68 -9.69 -0.42
C THR A 76 -23.81 -10.38 0.93
N LYS A 77 -23.70 -11.72 0.98
CA LYS A 77 -23.72 -12.46 2.25
C LYS A 77 -22.52 -12.18 3.13
N LYS A 78 -21.33 -11.99 2.56
CA LYS A 78 -20.10 -11.67 3.31
C LYS A 78 -20.24 -10.36 4.10
N GLN A 79 -20.98 -9.41 3.56
CA GLN A 79 -21.27 -8.12 4.19
C GLN A 79 -22.49 -8.18 5.13
N THR A 80 -23.56 -8.86 4.72
CA THR A 80 -24.87 -8.77 5.41
C THR A 80 -25.12 -9.85 6.48
N MET A 81 -24.39 -10.96 6.43
CA MET A 81 -24.60 -12.07 7.37
C MET A 81 -24.08 -11.72 8.76
N LYS A 82 -24.94 -11.90 9.75
CA LYS A 82 -24.63 -11.65 11.17
C LYS A 82 -24.11 -12.90 11.85
N ILE A 83 -23.33 -12.74 12.92
CA ILE A 83 -22.76 -13.89 13.66
C ILE A 83 -23.83 -14.85 14.22
N ASP A 84 -25.02 -14.33 14.56
CA ASP A 84 -26.14 -15.12 15.07
C ASP A 84 -26.99 -15.78 13.97
N ASP A 85 -26.73 -15.47 12.70
CA ASP A 85 -27.45 -16.09 11.59
C ASP A 85 -27.10 -17.58 11.49
N SER A 86 -28.14 -18.42 11.53
CA SER A 86 -27.95 -19.87 11.50
C SER A 86 -27.40 -20.37 10.15
N ASN A 87 -27.78 -19.74 9.04
CA ASN A 87 -27.39 -20.19 7.70
C ASN A 87 -27.18 -19.03 6.71
N ALA A 88 -26.13 -19.16 5.90
CA ALA A 88 -25.98 -18.42 4.65
C ALA A 88 -26.76 -19.15 3.54
N VAL A 89 -27.52 -18.42 2.74
CA VAL A 89 -28.23 -18.98 1.58
C VAL A 89 -27.75 -18.27 0.34
N ILE A 90 -27.15 -19.03 -0.58
CA ILE A 90 -26.53 -18.54 -1.80
C ILE A 90 -27.23 -19.23 -2.98
N ARG A 91 -27.63 -18.45 -3.98
CA ARG A 91 -28.24 -19.02 -5.19
C ARG A 91 -27.16 -19.66 -6.07
N VAL A 92 -27.41 -20.89 -6.51
CA VAL A 92 -26.55 -21.64 -7.41
C VAL A 92 -27.17 -21.61 -8.81
N PRO A 93 -26.45 -21.11 -9.82
CA PRO A 93 -26.92 -21.13 -11.19
C PRO A 93 -27.20 -22.55 -11.69
N ILE A 94 -28.30 -22.69 -12.45
CA ILE A 94 -28.75 -23.99 -12.97
C ILE A 94 -27.65 -24.63 -13.83
N GLY A 95 -26.98 -23.82 -14.67
CA GLY A 95 -25.89 -24.28 -15.53
C GLY A 95 -24.75 -24.96 -14.76
N LEU A 96 -24.40 -24.48 -13.56
CA LEU A 96 -23.39 -25.14 -12.73
C LEU A 96 -23.85 -26.52 -12.26
N THR A 97 -25.12 -26.66 -11.87
CA THR A 97 -25.67 -27.95 -11.46
C THR A 97 -25.84 -28.94 -12.62
N GLU A 98 -26.09 -28.45 -13.83
CA GLU A 98 -26.17 -29.25 -15.05
C GLU A 98 -24.79 -29.75 -15.50
N LEU A 99 -23.79 -28.87 -15.51
CA LEU A 99 -22.39 -29.24 -15.78
C LEU A 99 -21.90 -30.29 -14.78
N PHE A 100 -22.22 -30.11 -13.49
CA PHE A 100 -21.90 -31.10 -12.46
C PHE A 100 -22.46 -32.48 -12.80
N LYS A 101 -23.75 -32.55 -13.17
CA LYS A 101 -24.41 -33.82 -13.55
C LYS A 101 -23.77 -34.42 -14.80
N MET A 102 -23.43 -33.61 -15.80
CA MET A 102 -22.80 -34.09 -17.02
C MET A 102 -21.43 -34.74 -16.74
N HIS A 103 -20.60 -34.10 -15.93
CA HIS A 103 -19.24 -34.58 -15.62
C HIS A 103 -19.24 -35.78 -14.65
N ASN A 104 -20.26 -35.90 -13.80
CA ASN A 104 -20.24 -36.84 -12.68
C ASN A 104 -21.36 -37.89 -12.73
N LYS A 105 -22.08 -38.03 -13.85
CA LYS A 105 -23.24 -38.93 -14.00
C LYS A 105 -23.00 -40.38 -13.56
N ASP A 106 -21.77 -40.87 -13.70
CA ASP A 106 -21.39 -42.25 -13.38
C ASP A 106 -21.00 -42.43 -11.91
N THR A 107 -20.80 -41.33 -11.16
CA THR A 107 -20.34 -41.34 -9.76
C THR A 107 -21.39 -40.77 -8.78
N TYR A 108 -22.14 -39.74 -9.19
CA TYR A 108 -23.08 -39.02 -8.35
C TYR A 108 -24.41 -38.81 -9.06
N THR A 109 -25.53 -39.00 -8.37
CA THR A 109 -26.87 -38.75 -8.93
C THR A 109 -27.16 -37.26 -9.04
N ASP A 110 -26.67 -36.49 -8.07
CA ASP A 110 -26.80 -35.03 -7.99
C ASP A 110 -25.75 -34.44 -7.03
N VAL A 111 -25.74 -33.11 -6.92
CA VAL A 111 -24.86 -32.37 -6.00
C VAL A 111 -25.12 -32.78 -4.54
N SER A 112 -26.37 -33.11 -4.16
CA SER A 112 -26.71 -33.56 -2.81
C SER A 112 -25.99 -34.86 -2.44
N SER A 113 -25.92 -35.82 -3.36
CA SER A 113 -25.22 -37.09 -3.16
C SER A 113 -23.70 -36.89 -3.01
N ARG A 114 -23.14 -35.92 -3.75
CA ARG A 114 -21.75 -35.50 -3.59
C ARG A 114 -21.50 -34.86 -2.23
N ILE A 115 -22.35 -33.94 -1.78
CA ILE A 115 -22.26 -33.33 -0.44
C ILE A 115 -22.22 -34.41 0.64
N LYS A 116 -23.12 -35.40 0.57
CA LYS A 116 -23.15 -36.52 1.52
C LYS A 116 -21.87 -37.37 1.51
N SER A 117 -21.24 -37.53 0.34
CA SER A 117 -19.94 -38.24 0.25
C SER A 117 -18.78 -37.46 0.89
N LEU A 118 -18.90 -36.13 0.99
CA LEU A 118 -17.92 -35.25 1.61
C LEU A 118 -18.21 -35.10 3.11
N LYS A 119 -17.65 -35.99 3.94
CA LYS A 119 -17.87 -36.02 5.40
C LYS A 119 -17.77 -34.66 6.10
N LYS A 120 -16.89 -33.77 5.63
CA LYS A 120 -16.73 -32.41 6.18
C LYS A 120 -17.91 -31.48 5.92
N TYR A 121 -18.72 -31.76 4.92
CA TYR A 121 -19.85 -30.95 4.46
C TYR A 121 -21.22 -31.59 4.70
N GLU A 122 -21.28 -32.91 4.89
CA GLU A 122 -22.53 -33.67 5.06
C GLU A 122 -23.53 -33.04 6.05
N SER A 123 -23.06 -32.50 7.17
CA SER A 123 -23.90 -31.87 8.20
C SER A 123 -23.88 -30.34 8.21
N GLN A 124 -23.13 -29.72 7.29
CA GLN A 124 -22.85 -28.28 7.26
C GLN A 124 -23.35 -27.59 5.98
N VAL A 125 -23.58 -28.36 4.93
CA VAL A 125 -23.98 -27.90 3.61
C VAL A 125 -25.21 -28.66 3.17
N GLU A 126 -26.17 -27.95 2.61
CA GLU A 126 -27.35 -28.54 1.99
C GLU A 126 -27.63 -27.81 0.67
N ILE A 127 -28.09 -28.53 -0.35
CA ILE A 127 -28.59 -27.91 -1.57
C ILE A 127 -30.08 -28.23 -1.72
N LYS A 128 -30.92 -27.19 -1.78
CA LYS A 128 -32.37 -27.31 -2.02
C LYS A 128 -32.73 -26.52 -3.26
N LYS A 129 -33.16 -27.22 -4.32
CA LYS A 129 -33.40 -26.62 -5.64
C LYS A 129 -32.14 -25.88 -6.11
N ASP A 130 -32.22 -24.56 -6.30
CA ASP A 130 -31.14 -23.66 -6.71
C ASP A 130 -30.50 -22.93 -5.51
N LYS A 131 -30.68 -23.40 -4.27
CA LYS A 131 -30.14 -22.74 -3.07
C LYS A 131 -29.12 -23.62 -2.37
N LEU A 132 -27.89 -23.12 -2.27
CA LEU A 132 -26.84 -23.66 -1.41
C LEU A 132 -26.93 -23.02 -0.04
N ILE A 133 -27.21 -23.86 0.95
CA ILE A 133 -27.39 -23.49 2.35
C ILE A 133 -26.13 -23.90 3.10
N LEU A 134 -25.40 -22.93 3.63
CA LEU A 134 -24.21 -23.14 4.45
C LEU A 134 -24.56 -22.79 5.90
N LYS A 135 -24.29 -23.68 6.85
CA LYS A 135 -24.39 -23.33 8.27
C LYS A 135 -23.45 -22.17 8.60
N GLY A 136 -23.87 -21.29 9.52
CA GLY A 136 -23.10 -20.13 9.95
C GLY A 136 -21.66 -20.47 10.34
N ASP A 137 -21.47 -21.54 11.11
CA ASP A 137 -20.14 -22.03 11.50
C ASP A 137 -19.23 -22.32 10.30
N LEU A 138 -19.76 -22.90 9.21
CA LEU A 138 -18.99 -23.17 8.01
C LEU A 138 -18.74 -21.87 7.22
N PHE A 139 -19.76 -21.02 7.09
CA PHE A 139 -19.62 -19.75 6.39
C PHE A 139 -18.53 -18.87 7.02
N PHE A 140 -18.54 -18.73 8.34
CA PHE A 140 -17.56 -17.92 9.06
C PHE A 140 -16.17 -18.56 9.14
N LYS A 141 -16.03 -19.88 8.92
CA LYS A 141 -14.70 -20.51 8.77
C LYS A 141 -13.90 -19.93 7.61
N PHE A 142 -14.54 -19.41 6.57
CA PHE A 142 -13.85 -18.74 5.46
C PHE A 142 -13.13 -17.45 5.90
N PHE A 143 -13.58 -16.83 7.00
CA PHE A 143 -13.08 -15.56 7.49
C PHE A 143 -11.87 -15.72 8.42
N ILE A 144 -11.86 -16.79 9.21
CA ILE A 144 -10.88 -17.02 10.29
C ILE A 144 -9.44 -16.77 9.84
N PRO A 145 -8.93 -17.36 8.75
CA PRO A 145 -7.51 -17.21 8.38
C PRO A 145 -7.13 -15.78 8.03
N THR A 146 -8.06 -15.02 7.48
CA THR A 146 -7.86 -13.63 7.06
C THR A 146 -7.96 -12.70 8.27
N VAL A 147 -9.03 -12.83 9.06
CA VAL A 147 -9.28 -11.96 10.21
C VAL A 147 -8.26 -12.18 11.33
N ASP A 148 -7.82 -13.42 11.57
CA ASP A 148 -6.78 -13.68 12.58
C ASP A 148 -5.45 -13.01 12.23
N LYS A 149 -5.10 -12.86 10.94
CA LYS A 149 -3.90 -12.10 10.53
C LYS A 149 -4.04 -10.63 10.89
N ILE A 150 -5.19 -10.03 10.58
CA ILE A 150 -5.49 -8.62 10.94
C ILE A 150 -5.38 -8.44 12.45
N VAL A 151 -6.04 -9.30 13.23
CA VAL A 151 -6.04 -9.23 14.70
C VAL A 151 -4.62 -9.36 15.26
N ARG A 152 -3.84 -10.34 14.83
CA ARG A 152 -2.46 -10.52 15.30
C ARG A 152 -1.58 -9.30 14.98
N HIS A 153 -1.74 -8.72 13.79
CA HIS A 153 -0.97 -7.55 13.38
C HIS A 153 -1.32 -6.33 14.23
N VAL A 154 -2.62 -6.07 14.45
CA VAL A 154 -3.08 -4.97 15.31
C VAL A 154 -2.61 -5.16 16.76
N ASP A 155 -2.65 -6.38 17.29
CA ASP A 155 -2.14 -6.70 18.63
C ASP A 155 -0.64 -6.40 18.78
N GLY A 156 0.17 -6.69 17.75
CA GLY A 156 1.58 -6.30 17.71
C GLY A 156 1.76 -4.78 17.79
N LEU A 157 1.00 -4.03 16.99
CA LEU A 157 1.11 -2.56 16.96
C LEU A 157 0.67 -1.90 18.26
N LEU A 158 -0.39 -2.40 18.92
CA LEU A 158 -0.83 -1.89 20.21
C LEU A 158 0.21 -2.12 21.31
N LYS A 159 0.99 -3.21 21.23
CA LYS A 159 2.10 -3.47 22.17
C LYS A 159 3.30 -2.57 21.93
N GLU A 160 3.60 -2.26 20.67
CA GLU A 160 4.69 -1.35 20.30
C GLU A 160 4.35 0.12 20.57
N ASN A 161 3.07 0.47 20.66
CA ASN A 161 2.58 1.84 20.79
C ASN A 161 1.59 1.94 21.95
N GLU A 162 2.10 2.18 23.16
CA GLU A 162 1.29 2.18 24.41
C GLU A 162 0.24 3.30 24.50
N ASN A 163 0.29 4.32 23.64
CA ASN A 163 -0.57 5.51 23.69
C ASN A 163 -1.62 5.54 22.55
N ILE A 164 -2.31 4.43 22.30
CA ILE A 164 -3.41 4.40 21.31
C ILE A 164 -4.76 4.43 22.02
N ASP A 165 -5.43 5.57 21.96
CA ASP A 165 -6.74 5.77 22.61
C ASP A 165 -7.89 5.08 21.88
N SER A 166 -7.81 4.98 20.56
CA SER A 166 -8.93 4.53 19.73
C SER A 166 -8.48 3.85 18.44
N ILE A 167 -9.29 2.88 17.99
CA ILE A 167 -9.21 2.23 16.68
C ILE A 167 -10.41 2.66 15.86
N LEU A 168 -10.16 3.24 14.69
CA LEU A 168 -11.15 3.54 13.68
C LEU A 168 -11.09 2.44 12.60
N LEU A 169 -12.13 1.63 12.46
CA LEU A 169 -12.20 0.56 11.46
C LEU A 169 -13.09 1.02 10.29
N ILE A 170 -12.49 1.12 9.11
CA ILE A 170 -13.09 1.62 7.86
C ILE A 170 -12.78 0.68 6.69
N GLY A 171 -13.32 0.97 5.51
CA GLY A 171 -13.09 0.21 4.28
C GLY A 171 -14.22 -0.77 3.97
N GLY A 172 -14.24 -1.29 2.74
CA GLY A 172 -15.33 -2.15 2.26
C GLY A 172 -15.50 -3.47 3.03
N PHE A 173 -14.43 -4.00 3.62
CA PHE A 173 -14.49 -5.19 4.44
C PHE A 173 -14.87 -4.88 5.90
N ALA A 174 -14.75 -3.62 6.36
CA ALA A 174 -15.23 -3.20 7.67
C ALA A 174 -16.74 -3.28 7.82
N ASP A 175 -17.51 -3.32 6.73
CA ASP A 175 -18.96 -3.53 6.76
C ASP A 175 -19.35 -4.95 7.22
N SER A 176 -18.41 -5.90 7.26
CA SER A 176 -18.68 -7.28 7.69
C SER A 176 -18.85 -7.38 9.21
N ASP A 177 -20.03 -7.83 9.67
CA ASP A 177 -20.34 -8.05 11.09
C ASP A 177 -19.30 -8.95 11.79
N TYR A 178 -18.81 -9.97 11.08
CA TYR A 178 -17.80 -10.89 11.61
C TYR A 178 -16.49 -10.17 11.96
N LEU A 179 -15.99 -9.33 11.05
CA LEU A 179 -14.76 -8.57 11.29
C LEU A 179 -14.97 -7.58 12.45
N GLN A 180 -16.08 -6.84 12.43
CA GLN A 180 -16.38 -5.85 13.48
C GLN A 180 -16.43 -6.50 14.86
N ASN A 181 -17.14 -7.62 15.01
CA ASN A 181 -17.25 -8.33 16.27
C ASN A 181 -15.91 -8.89 16.72
N ARG A 182 -15.12 -9.48 15.82
CA ARG A 182 -13.81 -10.03 16.16
C ARG A 182 -12.86 -8.94 16.69
N ILE A 183 -12.84 -7.77 16.07
CA ILE A 183 -12.07 -6.60 16.52
C ILE A 183 -12.58 -6.11 17.88
N LYS A 184 -13.89 -5.85 18.02
CA LYS A 184 -14.51 -5.39 19.28
C LYS A 184 -14.26 -6.36 20.44
N THR A 185 -14.38 -7.66 20.20
CA THR A 185 -14.24 -8.71 21.21
C THR A 185 -12.77 -8.93 21.60
N HIS A 186 -11.83 -8.76 20.68
CA HIS A 186 -10.40 -8.94 20.99
C HIS A 186 -9.79 -7.71 21.67
N PHE A 187 -10.12 -6.50 21.20
CA PHE A 187 -9.54 -5.25 21.68
C PHE A 187 -10.47 -4.50 22.63
N LYS A 188 -10.98 -5.20 23.66
CA LYS A 188 -11.98 -4.64 24.60
C LYS A 188 -11.48 -3.45 25.42
N SER A 189 -10.17 -3.34 25.62
CA SER A 189 -9.53 -2.23 26.33
C SER A 189 -9.37 -0.97 25.49
N THR A 190 -9.61 -1.05 24.18
CA THR A 190 -9.43 0.06 23.24
C THR A 190 -10.79 0.50 22.71
N ARG A 191 -11.02 1.81 22.62
CA ARG A 191 -12.25 2.33 22.04
C ARG A 191 -12.30 2.04 20.55
N ILE A 192 -13.28 1.24 20.11
CA ILE A 192 -13.48 0.92 18.70
C ILE A 192 -14.56 1.84 18.12
N ILE A 193 -14.23 2.53 17.03
CA ILE A 193 -15.12 3.41 16.27
C ILE A 193 -15.30 2.80 14.88
N ILE A 194 -16.55 2.63 14.46
CA ILE A 194 -16.90 2.11 13.14
C ILE A 194 -17.97 3.06 12.59
N PRO A 195 -17.68 3.82 11.53
CA PRO A 195 -18.68 4.67 10.89
C PRO A 195 -19.81 3.83 10.28
N ASP A 196 -21.04 4.37 10.24
CA ASP A 196 -22.18 3.68 9.62
C ASP A 196 -21.92 3.35 8.13
N ASP A 197 -21.21 4.24 7.43
CA ASP A 197 -20.75 4.03 6.06
C ASP A 197 -19.23 3.77 6.04
N ALA A 198 -18.78 2.68 6.67
CA ALA A 198 -17.35 2.36 6.76
C ALA A 198 -16.71 2.23 5.37
N SER A 199 -17.42 1.64 4.39
CA SER A 199 -17.00 1.56 2.99
C SER A 199 -16.84 2.90 2.27
N LEU A 200 -17.60 3.94 2.65
CA LEU A 200 -17.52 5.27 2.02
C LEU A 200 -16.58 6.22 2.75
N SER A 201 -16.04 5.82 3.90
CA SER A 201 -15.24 6.71 4.77
C SER A 201 -13.99 7.25 4.07
N VAL A 202 -13.31 6.42 3.29
CA VAL A 202 -12.13 6.83 2.50
C VAL A 202 -12.51 7.87 1.44
N LEU A 203 -13.60 7.65 0.71
CA LEU A 203 -14.09 8.58 -0.31
C LEU A 203 -14.48 9.92 0.31
N LYS A 204 -15.25 9.90 1.42
CA LYS A 204 -15.65 11.10 2.14
C LYS A 204 -14.42 11.87 2.63
N GLY A 205 -13.44 11.18 3.22
CA GLY A 205 -12.17 11.77 3.63
C GLY A 205 -11.40 12.39 2.48
N ALA A 206 -11.36 11.75 1.31
CA ALA A 206 -10.72 12.29 0.11
C ALA A 206 -11.39 13.58 -0.39
N VAL A 207 -12.73 13.65 -0.39
CA VAL A 207 -13.47 14.87 -0.75
C VAL A 207 -13.17 16.00 0.22
N ILE A 208 -13.18 15.73 1.53
CA ILE A 208 -12.84 16.72 2.56
C ILE A 208 -11.40 17.21 2.38
N PHE A 209 -10.45 16.29 2.18
CA PHE A 209 -9.04 16.60 1.95
C PHE A 209 -8.83 17.41 0.66
N GLY A 210 -9.59 17.12 -0.40
CA GLY A 210 -9.55 17.89 -1.64
C GLY A 210 -10.06 19.33 -1.48
N HIS A 211 -11.03 19.55 -0.57
CA HIS A 211 -11.48 20.90 -0.21
C HIS A 211 -10.49 21.65 0.68
N ASP A 212 -9.89 20.96 1.66
CA ASP A 212 -8.89 21.52 2.54
C ASP A 212 -7.76 20.53 2.85
N SER A 213 -6.66 20.64 2.09
CA SER A 213 -5.49 19.79 2.28
C SER A 213 -4.68 20.13 3.55
N ARG A 214 -5.04 21.22 4.25
CA ARG A 214 -4.33 21.69 5.46
C ARG A 214 -4.60 20.81 6.68
N ILE A 215 -5.65 20.01 6.65
CA ILE A 215 -6.06 19.08 7.72
C ILE A 215 -4.94 18.10 8.12
N VAL A 216 -4.07 17.72 7.17
CA VAL A 216 -2.91 16.87 7.45
C VAL A 216 -1.68 17.75 7.65
N SER A 217 -1.30 17.96 8.90
CA SER A 217 -0.24 18.90 9.27
C SER A 217 1.18 18.32 9.10
N SER A 218 1.36 17.01 9.29
CA SER A 218 2.62 16.31 9.02
C SER A 218 2.40 14.86 8.57
N ARG A 219 3.40 14.31 7.88
CA ARG A 219 3.42 12.93 7.40
C ARG A 219 4.71 12.24 7.80
N VAL A 220 4.69 10.92 7.95
CA VAL A 220 5.89 10.11 8.14
C VAL A 220 6.34 9.55 6.80
N LEU A 221 7.59 9.80 6.42
CA LEU A 221 8.10 9.32 5.14
C LEU A 221 8.21 7.80 5.11
N LYS A 222 7.61 7.17 4.10
CA LYS A 222 7.69 5.71 3.88
C LYS A 222 9.01 5.26 3.24
N CYS A 223 9.78 6.19 2.70
CA CYS A 223 11.01 5.92 1.98
C CYS A 223 12.07 6.97 2.31
N SER A 224 13.34 6.62 2.11
CA SER A 224 14.43 7.59 2.12
C SER A 224 14.60 8.20 0.74
N TYR A 225 14.70 9.53 0.66
CA TYR A 225 14.86 10.27 -0.58
C TYR A 225 16.21 10.96 -0.62
N GLY A 226 16.83 10.97 -1.79
CA GLY A 226 18.13 11.60 -1.97
C GLY A 226 18.47 11.84 -3.42
N ILE A 227 19.73 12.23 -3.62
CA ILE A 227 20.31 12.51 -4.93
C ILE A 227 21.51 11.60 -5.17
N GLU A 228 21.79 11.29 -6.43
CA GLU A 228 23.08 10.69 -6.78
C GLU A 228 24.18 11.73 -6.57
N CYS A 229 25.25 11.34 -5.87
CA CYS A 229 26.41 12.19 -5.68
C CYS A 229 27.73 11.43 -5.81
N SER A 230 28.78 12.22 -6.07
CA SER A 230 30.16 11.74 -6.03
C SER A 230 30.89 12.40 -4.86
N ASN A 231 31.22 11.62 -3.84
CA ASN A 231 31.90 12.11 -2.64
C ASN A 231 33.39 11.81 -2.69
N ASP A 232 34.18 12.49 -1.86
CA ASP A 232 35.59 12.13 -1.66
C ASP A 232 35.69 10.65 -1.22
N PHE A 233 36.61 9.89 -1.82
CA PHE A 233 36.76 8.49 -1.49
C PHE A 233 37.36 8.33 -0.09
N ILE A 234 36.78 7.47 0.74
CA ILE A 234 37.24 7.19 2.10
C ILE A 234 37.57 5.71 2.15
N GLU A 235 38.86 5.39 2.29
CA GLU A 235 39.35 4.02 2.39
C GLU A 235 38.73 3.33 3.62
N GLY A 236 38.34 2.06 3.47
CA GLY A 236 37.67 1.29 4.51
C GLY A 236 36.18 1.62 4.70
N VAL A 237 35.70 2.75 4.16
CA VAL A 237 34.27 3.08 4.12
C VAL A 237 33.70 2.80 2.73
N HIS A 238 34.26 3.38 1.67
CA HIS A 238 33.72 3.27 0.33
C HIS A 238 34.17 1.99 -0.39
N ASP A 239 33.31 1.47 -1.28
CA ASP A 239 33.60 0.32 -2.12
C ASP A 239 34.59 0.72 -3.22
N LYS A 240 35.71 0.01 -3.28
CA LYS A 240 36.78 0.23 -4.26
C LYS A 240 36.30 0.07 -5.70
N SER A 241 35.27 -0.73 -5.96
CA SER A 241 34.67 -0.87 -7.30
C SER A 241 34.06 0.45 -7.82
N LYS A 242 33.67 1.34 -6.89
CA LYS A 242 33.09 2.66 -7.15
C LYS A 242 34.12 3.80 -7.07
N LEU A 243 35.41 3.47 -6.95
CA LEU A 243 36.48 4.47 -6.96
C LEU A 243 36.70 5.01 -8.39
N TYR A 244 36.89 6.31 -8.51
CA TYR A 244 37.38 6.94 -9.74
C TYR A 244 38.16 8.22 -9.41
N THR A 245 38.99 8.70 -10.34
CA THR A 245 39.66 9.99 -10.22
C THR A 245 38.92 10.99 -11.10
N ASN A 246 38.48 12.11 -10.53
CA ASN A 246 37.80 13.16 -11.30
C ASN A 246 38.80 13.98 -12.15
N PRO A 247 38.33 14.87 -13.05
CA PRO A 247 39.22 15.69 -13.88
C PRO A 247 40.19 16.60 -13.11
N LEU A 248 39.94 16.85 -11.81
CA LEU A 248 40.81 17.63 -10.93
C LEU A 248 41.88 16.78 -10.22
N GLY A 249 41.98 15.48 -10.53
CA GLY A 249 42.91 14.57 -9.87
C GLY A 249 42.47 14.11 -8.48
N ILE A 250 41.25 14.42 -8.06
CA ILE A 250 40.71 14.04 -6.75
C ILE A 250 40.10 12.65 -6.83
N VAL A 251 40.45 11.79 -5.88
CA VAL A 251 39.89 10.44 -5.76
C VAL A 251 38.49 10.52 -5.16
N LYS A 252 37.51 10.02 -5.90
CA LYS A 252 36.07 10.09 -5.61
C LYS A 252 35.45 8.71 -5.56
N CYS A 253 34.30 8.61 -4.88
CA CYS A 253 33.39 7.49 -4.93
C CYS A 253 32.12 7.88 -5.70
N ARG A 254 31.82 7.20 -6.81
CA ARG A 254 30.60 7.42 -7.61
C ARG A 254 29.41 6.64 -7.05
N HIS A 255 28.21 7.00 -7.49
CA HIS A 255 26.95 6.31 -7.17
C HIS A 255 26.62 6.33 -5.66
N VAL A 256 27.07 7.34 -4.93
CA VAL A 256 26.74 7.51 -3.51
C VAL A 256 25.31 8.01 -3.39
N PHE A 257 24.56 7.47 -2.42
CA PHE A 257 23.21 7.94 -2.12
C PHE A 257 23.30 9.15 -1.18
N GLY A 258 23.12 10.35 -1.73
CA GLY A 258 23.07 11.59 -0.98
C GLY A 258 21.72 11.80 -0.31
N ILE A 259 21.51 11.22 0.88
CA ILE A 259 20.23 11.29 1.62
C ILE A 259 19.86 12.74 1.97
N ILE A 260 18.68 13.17 1.55
CA ILE A 260 18.08 14.48 1.86
C ILE A 260 17.02 14.33 2.96
N ALA A 261 16.16 13.32 2.87
CA ALA A 261 15.11 13.03 3.85
C ALA A 261 15.04 11.52 4.10
N LYS A 262 14.81 11.10 5.34
CA LYS A 262 14.88 9.70 5.74
C LYS A 262 13.51 9.05 5.89
N MET A 263 13.44 7.76 5.60
CA MET A 263 12.33 6.91 6.02
C MET A 263 12.09 7.06 7.54
N GLY A 264 10.82 7.11 7.96
CA GLY A 264 10.44 7.33 9.36
C GLY A 264 10.53 8.79 9.82
N GLN A 265 11.12 9.69 9.04
CA GLN A 265 11.17 11.11 9.38
C GLN A 265 9.76 11.73 9.27
N SER A 266 9.34 12.44 10.31
CA SER A 266 8.16 13.31 10.23
C SER A 266 8.50 14.58 9.45
N VAL A 267 7.72 14.88 8.43
CA VAL A 267 7.85 16.07 7.61
C VAL A 267 6.58 16.90 7.71
N GLU A 268 6.74 18.15 8.14
CA GLU A 268 5.64 19.10 8.20
C GLU A 268 5.23 19.52 6.79
N ARG A 269 3.92 19.66 6.60
CA ARG A 269 3.37 20.13 5.34
C ARG A 269 3.95 21.50 5.04
N SER A 270 4.38 21.68 3.80
CA SER A 270 4.92 22.92 3.24
C SER A 270 6.30 23.38 3.77
N CYS A 271 6.89 22.67 4.74
CA CYS A 271 8.27 22.87 5.17
C CYS A 271 9.23 22.11 4.25
N ALA A 272 10.31 22.77 3.84
CA ALA A 272 11.40 22.08 3.15
C ALA A 272 12.18 21.22 4.16
N SER A 273 12.63 20.06 3.72
CA SER A 273 13.58 19.26 4.49
C SER A 273 14.87 20.06 4.74
N LYS A 274 15.69 19.57 5.68
CA LYS A 274 17.05 20.10 5.84
C LYS A 274 17.78 20.04 4.51
N GLU A 275 18.51 21.11 4.21
CA GLU A 275 19.31 21.17 3.00
C GLU A 275 20.49 20.21 3.06
N ARG A 276 20.75 19.55 1.92
CA ARG A 276 21.97 18.81 1.66
C ARG A 276 22.72 19.51 0.53
N TYR A 277 24.01 19.76 0.72
CA TYR A 277 24.82 20.29 -0.37
C TYR A 277 25.40 19.16 -1.24
N LEU A 278 25.51 19.44 -2.54
CA LEU A 278 26.26 18.70 -3.54
C LEU A 278 27.41 19.59 -4.03
N LEU A 279 28.60 19.01 -4.16
CA LEU A 279 29.73 19.67 -4.80
C LEU A 279 29.77 19.29 -6.28
N VAL A 280 29.77 20.32 -7.12
CA VAL A 280 29.96 20.20 -8.55
C VAL A 280 31.44 20.47 -8.85
N ASP A 281 32.19 19.39 -9.06
CA ASP A 281 33.65 19.41 -9.21
C ASP A 281 34.10 19.39 -10.68
N GLU A 282 33.23 19.79 -11.59
CA GLU A 282 33.53 19.90 -13.02
C GLU A 282 33.62 21.38 -13.44
N PRO A 283 34.76 21.81 -14.01
CA PRO A 283 34.88 23.14 -14.60
C PRO A 283 34.12 23.21 -15.93
N HIS A 284 33.81 24.42 -16.37
CA HIS A 284 33.19 24.79 -17.64
C HIS A 284 31.76 24.28 -17.88
N ILE A 285 31.20 23.44 -17.00
CA ILE A 285 29.80 23.04 -17.13
C ILE A 285 28.87 24.20 -16.73
N GLU A 286 27.87 24.45 -17.57
CA GLU A 286 26.87 25.50 -17.37
C GLU A 286 25.56 24.97 -16.80
N ARG A 287 25.35 23.65 -16.86
CA ARG A 287 24.17 22.98 -16.36
C ARG A 287 24.58 21.77 -15.54
N ALA A 288 23.94 21.60 -14.41
CA ALA A 288 24.04 20.37 -13.62
C ALA A 288 22.72 19.60 -13.78
N GLU A 289 22.83 18.32 -14.13
CA GLU A 289 21.74 17.36 -14.08
C GLU A 289 21.98 16.42 -12.89
N ILE A 290 21.02 16.36 -11.97
CA ILE A 290 21.14 15.60 -10.73
C ILE A 290 20.02 14.57 -10.70
N ALA A 291 20.37 13.29 -10.72
CA ALA A 291 19.40 12.21 -10.59
C ALA A 291 18.88 12.13 -9.15
N ILE A 292 17.58 11.95 -9.01
CA ILE A 292 16.89 11.84 -7.72
C ILE A 292 16.51 10.38 -7.52
N TYR A 293 16.76 9.87 -6.32
CA TYR A 293 16.57 8.48 -5.95
C TYR A 293 15.70 8.34 -4.71
N VAL A 294 15.02 7.19 -4.64
CA VAL A 294 14.31 6.72 -3.45
C VAL A 294 14.90 5.38 -3.02
N SER A 295 14.96 5.12 -1.72
CA SER A 295 15.19 3.79 -1.15
C SER A 295 13.93 3.34 -0.40
N THR A 296 13.39 2.20 -0.83
CA THR A 296 12.16 1.62 -0.26
C THR A 296 12.44 0.61 0.86
N ILE A 297 13.70 0.18 1.01
CA ILE A 297 14.10 -0.87 1.95
C ILE A 297 14.92 -0.29 3.10
N TYR A 298 15.92 0.54 2.79
CA TYR A 298 16.89 1.01 3.78
C TYR A 298 16.59 2.46 4.19
N GLU A 299 16.62 2.72 5.49
CA GLU A 299 16.58 4.09 6.02
C GLU A 299 17.85 4.86 5.64
N ASN A 300 19.01 4.18 5.65
CA ASN A 300 20.33 4.76 5.39
C ASN A 300 21.04 4.03 4.24
N PRO A 301 20.53 4.10 2.99
CA PRO A 301 21.21 3.53 1.83
C PRO A 301 22.56 4.23 1.64
N LYS A 302 23.56 3.45 1.23
CA LYS A 302 24.92 3.96 1.00
C LYS A 302 25.13 4.30 -0.47
N TYR A 303 24.61 3.46 -1.35
CA TYR A 303 24.73 3.64 -2.79
C TYR A 303 23.37 3.63 -3.46
N ILE A 304 23.27 4.33 -4.60
CA ILE A 304 22.07 4.29 -5.45
C ILE A 304 21.84 2.92 -6.10
N THR A 305 22.83 2.01 -6.00
CA THR A 305 22.76 0.62 -6.47
C THR A 305 22.41 -0.36 -5.37
N ASP A 306 22.19 0.10 -4.13
CA ASP A 306 21.75 -0.77 -3.05
C ASP A 306 20.34 -1.29 -3.35
N GLU A 307 20.02 -2.48 -2.86
CA GLU A 307 18.70 -3.09 -3.07
C GLU A 307 17.57 -2.14 -2.62
N GLY A 308 16.51 -2.06 -3.42
CA GLY A 308 15.38 -1.15 -3.17
C GLY A 308 15.65 0.32 -3.51
N CYS A 309 16.85 0.68 -3.97
CA CYS A 309 17.11 2.01 -4.51
C CYS A 309 16.68 2.08 -5.99
N ARG A 310 15.88 3.10 -6.34
CA ARG A 310 15.48 3.38 -7.73
C ARG A 310 15.50 4.87 -8.03
N LYS A 311 15.80 5.20 -9.28
CA LYS A 311 15.68 6.58 -9.78
C LYS A 311 14.18 6.93 -9.86
N ILE A 312 13.85 8.17 -9.52
CA ILE A 312 12.48 8.70 -9.55
C ILE A 312 12.38 9.99 -10.37
N GLY A 313 13.48 10.41 -10.98
CA GLY A 313 13.55 11.61 -11.79
C GLY A 313 14.93 12.24 -11.77
N TYR A 314 14.98 13.49 -12.24
CA TYR A 314 16.20 14.28 -12.30
C TYR A 314 15.85 15.76 -12.11
N PHE A 315 16.81 16.54 -11.64
CA PHE A 315 16.74 17.98 -11.50
C PHE A 315 17.79 18.62 -12.42
N VAL A 316 17.40 19.60 -13.23
CA VAL A 316 18.33 20.34 -14.09
C VAL A 316 18.38 21.79 -13.65
N THR A 317 19.56 22.29 -13.31
CA THR A 317 19.76 23.71 -13.00
C THR A 317 20.90 24.30 -13.80
N ARG A 318 20.80 25.59 -14.12
CA ARG A 318 21.94 26.36 -14.64
C ARG A 318 22.87 26.72 -13.48
N LEU A 319 24.16 26.62 -13.72
CA LEU A 319 25.21 27.02 -12.79
C LEU A 319 25.61 28.46 -13.11
N LYS A 320 25.52 29.34 -12.12
CA LYS A 320 25.88 30.76 -12.24
C LYS A 320 27.32 30.98 -11.74
N GLY A 321 27.89 32.14 -12.06
CA GLY A 321 29.24 32.52 -11.64
C GLY A 321 30.34 32.10 -12.63
N ASP A 322 31.58 32.13 -12.15
CA ASP A 322 32.76 31.83 -12.96
C ASP A 322 32.74 30.36 -13.44
N LYS A 323 32.89 30.17 -14.75
CA LYS A 323 32.91 28.86 -15.40
C LYS A 323 34.16 28.06 -15.03
N ASP A 324 35.23 28.74 -14.64
CA ASP A 324 36.48 28.11 -14.23
C ASP A 324 36.46 27.74 -12.74
N SER A 325 35.42 28.16 -12.00
CA SER A 325 35.22 27.78 -10.60
C SER A 325 34.92 26.29 -10.48
N VAL A 326 35.81 25.61 -9.76
CA VAL A 326 35.62 24.25 -9.27
C VAL A 326 34.91 24.25 -7.91
N ARG A 327 34.35 23.10 -7.51
CA ARG A 327 33.68 22.90 -6.22
C ARG A 327 32.48 23.83 -5.98
N ARG A 328 31.72 24.13 -7.04
CA ARG A 328 30.48 24.92 -6.95
C ARG A 328 29.47 24.14 -6.10
N LYS A 329 28.87 24.80 -5.10
CA LYS A 329 27.94 24.18 -4.15
C LYS A 329 26.50 24.41 -4.57
N LEU A 330 25.73 23.33 -4.64
CA LEU A 330 24.28 23.34 -4.80
C LEU A 330 23.64 22.80 -3.53
N TYR A 331 22.65 23.49 -2.98
CA TYR A 331 21.87 23.06 -1.82
C TYR A 331 20.54 22.51 -2.29
N PHE A 332 20.25 21.26 -1.93
CA PHE A 332 19.02 20.56 -2.25
C PHE A 332 18.17 20.35 -1.00
N SER A 333 16.88 20.61 -1.11
CA SER A 333 15.88 20.20 -0.13
C SER A 333 14.65 19.64 -0.83
N LEU A 334 13.82 18.91 -0.09
CA LEU A 334 12.58 18.33 -0.58
C LEU A 334 11.42 18.93 0.21
N LYS A 335 10.36 19.31 -0.49
CA LYS A 335 9.12 19.78 0.12
C LYS A 335 8.05 18.73 -0.10
N PHE A 336 7.53 18.23 1.01
CA PHE A 336 6.44 17.27 1.08
C PHE A 336 5.19 18.08 1.46
N GLY A 337 4.49 18.61 0.46
CA GLY A 337 3.51 19.68 0.68
C GLY A 337 2.09 19.38 0.25
N GLU A 338 1.92 18.46 -0.70
CA GLU A 338 0.67 18.17 -1.39
C GLU A 338 0.64 16.66 -1.75
N THR A 339 -0.13 16.24 -2.76
CA THR A 339 -0.04 14.91 -3.37
C THR A 339 1.27 14.64 -4.12
N GLU A 340 2.16 15.64 -4.19
CA GLU A 340 3.36 15.64 -5.03
C GLU A 340 4.60 16.01 -4.20
N VAL A 341 5.77 15.51 -4.62
CA VAL A 341 7.07 15.83 -4.01
C VAL A 341 7.76 16.90 -4.86
N LYS A 342 8.13 18.02 -4.25
CA LYS A 342 8.90 19.07 -4.91
C LYS A 342 10.37 19.01 -4.50
N VAL A 343 11.25 19.14 -5.47
CA VAL A 343 12.69 19.32 -5.25
C VAL A 343 13.01 20.80 -5.38
N LEU A 344 13.71 21.31 -4.38
CA LEU A 344 14.18 22.69 -4.31
C LEU A 344 15.70 22.67 -4.42
N CYS A 345 16.25 23.56 -5.24
CA CYS A 345 17.69 23.71 -5.41
C CYS A 345 18.05 25.19 -5.41
N ARG A 346 19.08 25.55 -4.65
CA ARG A 346 19.74 26.87 -4.76
C ARG A 346 21.24 26.71 -4.87
N GLN A 347 21.87 27.61 -5.61
CA GLN A 347 23.32 27.70 -5.63
C GLN A 347 23.84 28.48 -4.44
N ASP A 348 25.00 28.11 -3.91
CA ASP A 348 25.66 28.86 -2.84
C ASP A 348 25.88 30.33 -3.23
N GLY A 349 25.62 31.23 -2.29
CA GLY A 349 25.63 32.68 -2.53
C GLY A 349 24.45 33.25 -3.33
N SER A 350 23.53 32.41 -3.84
CA SER A 350 22.30 32.85 -4.51
C SER A 350 21.10 32.82 -3.56
N THR A 351 20.20 33.79 -3.67
CA THR A 351 18.88 33.79 -3.03
C THR A 351 17.80 33.14 -3.89
N GLU A 352 18.10 32.89 -5.17
CA GLU A 352 17.18 32.27 -6.12
C GLU A 352 17.09 30.75 -5.88
N ILE A 353 15.86 30.26 -5.77
CA ILE A 353 15.54 28.85 -5.57
C ILE A 353 14.82 28.36 -6.83
N SER A 354 15.42 27.39 -7.50
CA SER A 354 14.79 26.64 -8.58
C SER A 354 13.96 25.51 -7.97
N GLU A 355 12.75 25.29 -8.48
CA GLU A 355 11.90 24.18 -8.06
C GLU A 355 11.52 23.26 -9.22
N LYS A 356 11.35 21.97 -8.92
CA LYS A 356 10.83 20.98 -9.87
C LYS A 356 9.90 20.02 -9.15
N LEU A 357 8.76 19.75 -9.76
CA LEU A 357 7.85 18.71 -9.32
C LEU A 357 8.35 17.33 -9.77
N LEU A 358 8.33 16.35 -8.88
CA LEU A 358 8.59 14.97 -9.24
C LEU A 358 7.28 14.29 -9.64
N ASP A 359 7.23 13.84 -10.88
CA ASP A 359 6.20 12.91 -11.32
C ASP A 359 6.55 11.52 -10.77
N LEU A 360 5.76 11.06 -9.80
CA LEU A 360 5.90 9.74 -9.18
C LEU A 360 4.91 8.71 -9.76
N LEU A 361 4.07 9.13 -10.72
CA LEU A 361 3.03 8.32 -11.35
C LEU A 361 3.37 7.97 -12.81
N GLY A 362 4.24 8.74 -13.45
CA GLY A 362 4.77 8.46 -14.77
C GLY A 362 5.70 7.24 -14.78
N GLU A 363 5.44 6.31 -15.69
CA GLU A 363 6.49 5.40 -16.16
C GLU A 363 7.55 6.26 -16.87
N ASP A 364 8.82 6.05 -16.54
CA ASP A 364 9.95 6.82 -17.07
C ASP A 364 9.90 6.97 -18.60
N GLU A 365 9.44 8.12 -19.11
CA GLU A 365 9.78 8.60 -20.44
C GLU A 365 10.12 10.10 -20.40
N HIS A 366 11.37 10.38 -20.79
CA HIS A 366 11.99 11.67 -21.04
C HIS A 366 11.02 12.83 -21.34
N THR A 367 10.77 13.69 -20.35
CA THR A 367 10.35 15.08 -20.60
C THR A 367 11.28 16.05 -19.87
N ALA A 368 12.34 16.45 -20.57
CA ALA A 368 13.14 17.60 -20.20
C ALA A 368 12.35 18.85 -20.53
N ILE A 369 11.70 19.42 -19.52
CA ILE A 369 11.11 20.76 -19.61
C ILE A 369 11.99 21.69 -18.77
N SER A 370 12.60 22.66 -19.45
CA SER A 370 13.37 23.74 -18.84
C SER A 370 12.48 24.53 -17.88
N ALA A 371 12.93 24.69 -16.63
CA ALA A 371 12.43 25.78 -15.80
C ALA A 371 12.83 27.11 -16.48
N ASN A 372 11.87 27.77 -17.10
CA ASN A 372 11.94 29.19 -17.45
C ASN A 372 11.18 29.95 -16.36
N THR A 373 11.88 30.50 -15.38
CA THR A 373 12.09 31.96 -15.24
C THR A 373 13.08 32.23 -14.13
#